data_AF-A0A920LSV8-F1
#
_entry.id   AF-A0A920LSV8-F1
#
_cell.length_a   1.000
_cell.length_b   1.000
_cell.length_c   1.000
_cell.angle_alpha   90.00
_cell.angle_beta   90.00
_cell.angle_gamma   90.00
#
_symmetry.space_group_name_H-M   'P 1'
#
loop_
_entity.id
_entity.type
_entity.pdbx_description
1 polymer ?
#
loop_
_entity_poly.entity_id
_entity_poly.type
_entity_poly.pdbx_seq_one_letter_code
_entity_poly.pdbx_strand_id
1 'polypeptide(L)'
;MRDGQHGYTPSLGLIPLREAVKRIYRYAMDLPTYLTNSDYPWGKPVIFMAAMIYGGKGKEILMPNPSFPIYESAVSYSGATPIFYELDERKGFSFDAEEILSKITKQTTLIMINTPHNPSGGITPPSEIKS
;
A
#
# COMPACT_ATOMS: atom_id res chain seq x y z
N MET A 1 -40.44 0.85 -0.48
CA MET A 1 -39.11 0.46 -0.99
C MET A 1 -38.55 1.65 -1.73
N ARG A 2 -37.50 2.28 -1.20
CA ARG A 2 -36.97 3.54 -1.75
C ARG A 2 -35.78 3.20 -2.68
N ASP A 3 -35.98 3.50 -3.95
CA ASP A 3 -34.98 3.88 -4.96
C ASP A 3 -34.32 2.77 -5.82
N GLY A 4 -34.58 1.48 -5.59
CA GLY A 4 -34.29 0.42 -6.58
C GLY A 4 -32.82 0.23 -7.01
N GLN A 5 -31.86 0.80 -6.29
CA GLN A 5 -30.43 0.69 -6.60
C GLN A 5 -29.86 -0.64 -6.12
N HIS A 6 -30.21 -1.74 -6.81
CA HIS A 6 -29.79 -3.11 -6.44
C HIS A 6 -29.14 -3.85 -7.62
N GLY A 7 -28.97 -3.17 -8.75
CA GLY A 7 -28.34 -3.70 -9.95
C GLY A 7 -26.82 -3.66 -9.88
N TYR A 8 -26.17 -4.36 -10.80
CA TYR A 8 -24.72 -4.30 -10.97
C TYR A 8 -24.25 -2.85 -11.17
N THR A 9 -23.23 -2.47 -10.41
CA THR A 9 -22.50 -1.22 -10.62
C THR A 9 -21.39 -1.46 -11.65
N PRO A 10 -20.89 -0.41 -12.33
CA PRO A 10 -19.69 -0.53 -13.14
C PRO A 10 -18.55 -1.14 -12.31
N SER A 11 -17.70 -1.96 -12.94
CA SER A 11 -16.58 -2.60 -12.24
C SER A 11 -15.69 -1.59 -11.52
N LEU A 12 -15.50 -0.39 -12.07
CA LEU A 12 -14.69 0.68 -11.45
C LEU A 12 -15.42 1.43 -10.33
N GLY A 13 -16.66 1.08 -10.01
CA GLY A 13 -17.48 1.81 -9.05
C GLY A 13 -18.37 2.89 -9.67
N LEU A 14 -19.22 3.46 -8.82
CA LEU A 14 -20.20 4.46 -9.21
C LEU A 14 -19.52 5.80 -9.50
N ILE A 15 -19.82 6.43 -10.63
CA ILE A 15 -19.25 7.74 -11.00
C ILE A 15 -19.32 8.76 -9.84
N PRO A 16 -20.47 8.94 -9.14
CA PRO A 16 -20.56 9.90 -8.04
C PRO A 16 -19.60 9.61 -6.87
N LEU A 17 -19.33 8.33 -6.58
CA LEU A 17 -18.43 7.93 -5.51
C LEU A 17 -16.97 8.19 -5.93
N ARG A 18 -16.56 7.85 -7.16
CA ARG A 18 -15.23 8.17 -7.69
C ARG A 18 -14.93 9.65 -7.64
N GLU A 19 -15.89 10.48 -8.03
CA GLU A 19 -15.73 11.93 -7.99
C GLU A 19 -15.69 12.47 -6.56
N ALA A 20 -16.39 11.86 -5.60
CA ALA A 20 -16.29 12.22 -4.19
C ALA A 20 -14.93 11.85 -3.60
N VAL A 21 -14.43 10.65 -3.90
CA VAL A 21 -13.08 10.20 -3.49
C VAL A 21 -12.02 11.14 -4.06
N LYS A 22 -12.05 11.43 -5.37
CA LYS A 22 -11.13 12.41 -6.00
C LYS A 22 -11.12 13.75 -5.28
N ARG A 23 -12.30 14.28 -4.90
CA ARG A 23 -12.40 15.55 -4.16
C ARG A 23 -11.75 15.45 -2.78
N ILE A 24 -11.96 14.35 -2.05
CA ILE A 24 -11.33 14.13 -0.74
C ILE A 24 -9.81 14.08 -0.88
N TYR A 25 -9.27 13.30 -1.81
CA TYR A 25 -7.82 13.19 -2.02
C TYR A 25 -7.18 14.52 -2.44
N ARG A 26 -7.86 15.28 -3.32
CA ARG A 26 -7.38 16.60 -3.72
C ARG A 26 -7.40 17.60 -2.57
N TYR A 27 -8.47 17.63 -1.78
CA TYR A 27 -8.64 18.60 -0.71
C TYR A 27 -7.80 18.27 0.54
N ALA A 28 -7.75 17.00 0.92
CA ALA A 28 -7.10 16.56 2.17
C ALA A 28 -5.61 16.23 2.01
N MET A 29 -5.15 15.87 0.81
CA MET A 29 -3.80 15.33 0.60
C MET A 29 -3.01 16.01 -0.53
N ASP A 30 -3.61 16.97 -1.25
CA ASP A 30 -3.01 17.64 -2.43
C ASP A 30 -2.46 16.66 -3.48
N LEU A 31 -3.08 15.47 -3.57
CA LEU A 31 -2.65 14.41 -4.48
C LEU A 31 -3.31 14.56 -5.86
N PRO A 32 -2.58 14.27 -6.95
CA PRO A 32 -3.17 14.31 -8.28
C PRO A 32 -4.20 13.19 -8.47
N THR A 33 -5.36 13.55 -9.01
CA THR A 33 -6.59 12.74 -9.01
C THR A 33 -6.59 11.56 -9.99
N TYR A 34 -5.52 11.34 -10.75
CA TYR A 34 -5.38 10.14 -11.60
C TYR A 34 -5.15 8.87 -10.77
N LEU A 35 -4.79 9.02 -9.48
CA LEU A 35 -4.57 7.92 -8.55
C LEU A 35 -5.86 7.27 -8.03
N THR A 36 -7.02 7.86 -8.30
CA THR A 36 -8.33 7.44 -7.75
C THR A 36 -9.33 7.15 -8.88
N ASN A 37 -8.97 6.24 -9.78
CA ASN A 37 -9.81 5.87 -10.94
C ASN A 37 -10.85 4.77 -10.64
N SER A 38 -10.88 4.27 -9.40
CA SER A 38 -11.72 3.15 -8.97
C SER A 38 -12.21 3.33 -7.54
N ASP A 39 -13.48 3.01 -7.26
CA ASP A 39 -14.07 2.97 -5.91
C ASP A 39 -14.07 1.57 -5.29
N TYR A 40 -13.28 0.66 -5.87
CA TYR A 40 -13.21 -0.70 -5.35
C TYR A 40 -12.81 -0.67 -3.86
N PRO A 41 -13.52 -1.40 -2.98
CA PRO A 41 -13.25 -1.40 -1.53
C PRO A 41 -11.99 -2.22 -1.21
N TRP A 42 -10.81 -1.81 -1.66
CA TRP A 42 -9.65 -2.68 -1.59
C TRP A 42 -8.45 -2.02 -0.90
N GLY A 43 -8.46 -2.04 0.44
CA GLY A 43 -7.20 -2.05 1.19
C GLY A 43 -6.44 -3.36 0.92
N LYS A 44 -7.07 -4.51 1.22
CA LYS A 44 -6.42 -5.82 1.14
C LYS A 44 -6.16 -6.33 -0.29
N PRO A 45 -7.11 -6.26 -1.25
CA PRO A 45 -6.83 -6.80 -2.59
C PRO A 45 -5.96 -5.94 -3.48
N VAL A 46 -5.81 -4.64 -3.21
CA VAL A 46 -4.76 -3.84 -3.87
C VAL A 46 -3.39 -4.33 -3.44
N ILE A 47 -3.20 -4.63 -2.15
CA ILE A 47 -1.97 -5.23 -1.63
C ILE A 47 -1.69 -6.57 -2.32
N PHE A 48 -2.71 -7.44 -2.37
CA PHE A 48 -2.58 -8.75 -3.01
C PHE A 48 -2.27 -8.62 -4.50
N MET A 49 -2.98 -7.77 -5.24
CA MET A 49 -2.75 -7.55 -6.66
C MET A 49 -1.37 -6.96 -6.94
N ALA A 50 -0.90 -6.00 -6.13
CA ALA A 50 0.45 -5.45 -6.24
C ALA A 50 1.51 -6.54 -6.05
N ALA A 51 1.36 -7.39 -5.03
CA ALA A 51 2.26 -8.53 -4.83
C ALA A 51 2.23 -9.50 -6.03
N MET A 52 1.06 -9.76 -6.63
CA MET A 52 0.96 -10.62 -7.81
C MET A 52 1.58 -10.01 -9.07
N ILE A 53 1.50 -8.68 -9.25
CA ILE A 53 2.07 -7.97 -10.42
C ILE A 53 3.59 -7.89 -10.32
N TYR A 54 4.11 -7.58 -9.13
CA TYR A 54 5.54 -7.32 -8.93
C TYR A 54 6.31 -8.54 -8.39
N GLY A 55 5.61 -9.58 -7.96
CA GLY A 55 6.21 -10.79 -7.41
C GLY A 55 6.62 -11.82 -8.45
N GLY A 56 6.97 -13.02 -7.96
CA GLY A 56 7.44 -14.14 -8.78
C GLY A 56 8.83 -14.63 -8.39
N LYS A 57 9.21 -15.79 -8.94
CA LYS A 57 10.47 -16.45 -8.63
C LYS A 57 11.67 -15.54 -8.91
N GLY A 58 12.53 -15.39 -7.91
CA GLY A 58 13.75 -14.56 -7.99
C GLY A 58 13.49 -13.05 -7.87
N LYS A 59 12.27 -12.65 -7.47
CA LYS A 59 11.95 -11.29 -7.08
C LYS A 59 11.97 -11.14 -5.56
N GLU A 60 12.32 -9.95 -5.12
CA GLU A 60 12.31 -9.56 -3.71
C GLU A 60 11.32 -8.43 -3.49
N ILE A 61 10.53 -8.52 -2.43
CA ILE A 61 9.59 -7.47 -2.03
C ILE A 61 9.91 -7.05 -0.60
N LEU A 62 10.22 -5.77 -0.41
CA LEU A 62 10.52 -5.19 0.90
C LEU A 62 9.23 -4.85 1.64
N MET A 63 9.17 -5.19 2.93
CA MET A 63 8.03 -4.90 3.80
C MET A 63 8.46 -4.62 5.25
N PRO A 64 7.66 -3.90 6.04
CA PRO A 64 8.02 -3.56 7.41
C PRO A 64 7.98 -4.79 8.33
N ASN A 65 8.80 -4.76 9.38
CA ASN A 65 8.70 -5.63 10.55
C ASN A 65 8.59 -4.74 11.81
N PRO A 66 7.52 -4.88 12.64
CA PRO A 66 6.37 -5.77 12.49
C PRO A 66 5.53 -5.46 11.25
N SER A 67 4.95 -6.48 10.62
CA SER A 67 4.15 -6.33 9.39
C SER A 67 2.65 -6.49 9.64
N PHE A 68 1.80 -5.83 8.85
CA PHE A 68 0.40 -6.22 8.75
C PHE A 68 0.31 -7.59 8.04
N PRO A 69 -0.29 -8.64 8.64
CA PRO A 69 -0.11 -10.03 8.18
C PRO A 69 -0.46 -10.34 6.72
N ILE A 70 -1.27 -9.48 6.07
CA ILE A 70 -1.62 -9.65 4.66
C ILE A 70 -0.43 -9.45 3.72
N TYR A 71 0.58 -8.64 4.09
CA TYR A 71 1.74 -8.36 3.24
C TYR A 71 2.57 -9.62 3.00
N GLU A 72 3.00 -10.27 4.08
CA GLU A 72 3.80 -11.49 4.01
C GLU A 72 3.06 -12.62 3.29
N SER A 73 1.75 -12.76 3.60
CA SER A 73 0.89 -13.76 2.95
C SER A 73 0.79 -13.53 1.44
N ALA A 74 0.57 -12.29 1.01
CA ALA A 74 0.46 -11.94 -0.40
C ALA A 74 1.79 -12.11 -1.15
N VAL A 75 2.90 -11.69 -0.54
CA VAL A 75 4.24 -11.78 -1.14
C VAL A 75 4.66 -13.24 -1.29
N SER A 76 4.48 -14.04 -0.25
CA SER A 76 4.76 -15.48 -0.30
C SER A 76 3.90 -16.18 -1.36
N TYR A 77 2.61 -15.83 -1.43
CA TYR A 77 1.72 -16.39 -2.45
C TYR A 77 2.14 -16.03 -3.88
N SER A 78 2.68 -14.83 -4.10
CA SER A 78 3.22 -14.42 -5.41
C SER A 78 4.48 -15.18 -5.84
N GLY A 79 5.12 -15.92 -4.92
CA GLY A 79 6.38 -16.61 -5.16
C GLY A 79 7.63 -15.73 -5.10
N ALA A 80 7.49 -14.49 -4.63
CA ALA A 80 8.61 -13.60 -4.31
C ALA A 80 9.16 -13.88 -2.90
N THR A 81 10.41 -13.47 -2.69
CA THR A 81 11.06 -13.54 -1.37
C THR A 81 10.71 -12.28 -0.56
N PRO A 82 10.12 -12.41 0.64
CA PRO A 82 9.90 -11.28 1.54
C PRO A 82 11.24 -10.82 2.14
N ILE A 83 11.52 -9.51 2.05
CA ILE A 83 12.68 -8.88 2.69
C ILE A 83 12.17 -7.88 3.72
N PHE A 84 12.55 -8.06 4.98
CA PHE A 84 12.06 -7.22 6.07
C PHE A 84 13.00 -6.05 6.36
N TYR A 85 12.42 -4.86 6.54
CA TYR A 85 13.09 -3.72 7.16
C TYR A 85 12.45 -3.44 8.52
N GLU A 86 13.26 -3.05 9.50
CA GLU A 86 12.81 -2.92 10.88
C GLU A 86 12.16 -1.55 11.11
N LEU A 87 11.07 -1.55 11.89
CA LEU A 87 10.53 -0.34 12.48
C LEU A 87 10.93 -0.33 13.95
N ASP A 88 12.04 0.35 14.27
CA ASP A 88 12.62 0.33 15.62
C ASP A 88 11.67 1.00 16.64
N GLU A 89 11.08 0.18 17.52
CA GLU A 89 10.21 0.61 18.62
C GLU A 89 10.89 1.70 19.50
N ARG A 90 12.21 1.61 19.71
CA ARG A 90 12.96 2.57 20.55
C ARG A 90 13.07 3.95 19.91
N LYS A 91 12.88 4.03 18.59
CA LYS A 91 12.77 5.30 17.85
C LYS A 91 11.31 5.68 17.57
N GLY A 92 10.34 5.04 18.23
CA GLY A 92 8.91 5.27 18.02
C GLY A 92 8.37 4.59 16.76
N PHE A 93 8.95 3.46 16.37
CA PHE A 93 8.67 2.78 15.09
C PHE A 93 8.98 3.67 13.88
N SER A 94 10.02 4.50 13.99
CA SER A 94 10.39 5.44 12.94
C SER A 94 10.90 4.70 11.71
N PHE A 95 10.38 5.09 10.56
CA PHE A 95 10.89 4.69 9.26
C PHE A 95 12.33 5.22 9.06
N ASP A 96 13.23 4.36 8.58
CA ASP A 96 14.64 4.68 8.30
C ASP A 96 14.90 4.43 6.81
N ALA A 97 14.97 5.51 6.02
CA ALA A 97 15.17 5.38 4.57
C ALA A 97 16.54 4.77 4.24
N GLU A 98 17.58 5.04 5.01
CA GLU A 98 18.93 4.50 4.77
C GLU A 98 18.94 2.98 4.95
N GLU A 99 18.27 2.46 5.98
CA GLU A 99 18.12 1.02 6.18
C GLU A 99 17.43 0.36 4.98
N ILE A 100 16.32 0.94 4.52
CA ILE A 100 15.56 0.40 3.39
C ILE A 100 16.39 0.42 2.12
N LEU A 101 17.04 1.56 1.81
CA LEU A 101 17.91 1.70 0.64
C LEU A 101 19.07 0.70 0.67
N SER A 102 19.62 0.39 1.84
CA SER A 102 20.71 -0.60 2.00
C SER A 102 20.29 -2.03 1.64
N LYS A 103 18.99 -2.34 1.72
CA LYS A 103 18.41 -3.66 1.42
C LYS A 103 17.95 -3.80 -0.03
N ILE A 104 17.97 -2.73 -0.82
CA ILE A 104 17.57 -2.78 -2.22
C ILE A 104 18.62 -3.53 -3.04
N THR A 105 18.18 -4.54 -3.76
CA THR A 105 19.00 -5.33 -4.69
C THR A 105 18.50 -5.15 -6.12
N LYS A 106 19.18 -5.79 -7.08
CA LYS A 106 18.68 -5.88 -8.47
C LYS A 106 17.42 -6.76 -8.59
N GLN A 107 17.10 -7.53 -7.55
CA GLN A 107 15.93 -8.41 -7.48
C GLN A 107 14.72 -7.71 -6.86
N THR A 108 14.92 -6.58 -6.16
CA THR A 108 13.85 -5.78 -5.56
C THR A 108 12.91 -5.21 -6.61
N THR A 109 11.62 -5.50 -6.49
CA THR A 109 10.58 -5.04 -7.44
C THR A 109 9.48 -4.22 -6.79
N LEU A 110 9.33 -4.29 -5.47
CA LEU A 110 8.31 -3.55 -4.73
C LEU A 110 8.80 -3.27 -3.30
N ILE A 111 8.48 -2.08 -2.80
CA ILE A 111 8.64 -1.69 -1.40
C ILE A 111 7.25 -1.32 -0.87
N MET A 112 6.82 -1.98 0.20
CA MET A 112 5.52 -1.72 0.83
C MET A 112 5.69 -0.77 2.00
N ILE A 113 5.12 0.44 1.90
CA ILE A 113 5.14 1.45 2.96
C ILE A 113 3.72 1.62 3.51
N ASN A 114 3.56 1.57 4.82
CA ASN A 114 2.29 1.76 5.51
C ASN A 114 2.43 2.87 6.56
N THR A 115 1.79 4.02 6.32
CA THR A 115 1.84 5.19 7.20
C THR A 115 0.45 5.87 7.27
N PRO A 116 -0.12 6.09 8.47
CA PRO A 116 0.32 5.58 9.77
C PRO A 116 0.38 4.05 9.81
N HIS A 117 1.42 3.51 10.42
CA HIS A 117 1.74 2.10 10.37
C HIS A 117 0.77 1.25 11.21
N ASN A 118 0.32 0.14 10.64
CA ASN A 118 -0.41 -0.92 11.35
C ASN A 118 0.51 -2.14 11.44
N PRO A 119 0.82 -2.69 12.63
CA PRO A 119 0.12 -2.51 13.92
C PRO A 119 0.68 -1.47 14.90
N SER A 120 1.84 -0.87 14.62
CA SER A 120 2.58 -0.10 15.63
C SER A 120 2.18 1.36 15.81
N GLY A 121 1.42 1.96 14.89
CA GLY A 121 1.03 3.37 14.91
C GLY A 121 2.11 4.36 14.47
N GLY A 122 3.31 3.89 14.10
CA GLY A 122 4.43 4.74 13.65
C GLY A 122 4.09 5.58 12.42
N ILE A 123 4.62 6.80 12.33
CA ILE A 123 4.40 7.70 11.20
C ILE A 123 5.72 7.88 10.46
N THR A 124 5.72 7.61 9.15
CA THR A 124 6.85 7.95 8.27
C THR A 124 6.86 9.47 8.03
N PRO A 125 7.91 10.19 8.44
CA PRO A 125 8.03 11.62 8.18
C PRO A 125 8.12 11.90 6.67
N PRO A 126 7.52 13.00 6.17
CA PRO A 126 7.62 13.36 4.75
C PRO A 126 9.06 13.55 4.23
N SER A 127 10.01 13.88 5.11
CA SER A 127 11.43 14.01 4.76
C SER A 127 12.07 12.70 4.32
N GLU A 128 11.61 11.57 4.87
CA GLU A 128 12.12 10.23 4.53
C GLU A 128 11.58 9.71 3.18
N ILE A 129 10.49 10.29 2.66
CA ILE A 129 9.85 9.88 1.40
C ILE A 129 10.36 10.70 0.21
N LYS A 130 10.81 11.94 0.46
CA LYS A 130 11.22 12.90 -0.58
C LYS A 130 12.73 12.88 -0.89
N SER A 131 13.51 12.05 -0.20
CA SER A 131 14.97 11.93 -0.35
C SER A 131 15.39 11.23 -1.63
#